data_AF-A0A8T3Q7U1-F1
#
_entry.id   AF-A0A8T3Q7U1-F1
#
_cell.length_a   1.000
_cell.length_b   1.000
_cell.length_c   1.000
_cell.angle_alpha   90.00
_cell.angle_beta   90.00
_cell.angle_gamma   90.00
#
_symmetry.space_group_name_H-M   'P 1'
#
loop_
_entity.id
_entity.type
_entity.pdbx_description
1 polymer ?
#
loop_
_entity_poly.entity_id
_entity_poly.type
_entity_poly.pdbx_seq_one_letter_code
_entity_poly.pdbx_strand_id
1 'polypeptide(L)'
;MSEEFIAEATLGEKNLKATIEPDQKIHPWRICPIGTHLVKEHALHVPPSKKHPEGLTVTRHQHCANNPSKKDLLTFEEIQQMSGQHFRDLIGPPSSGMLKFKNADKFDHLIRGWVHYWNDIFNPIDRLDPNLIKALIATESGFDTTAQNVIKKVHARGLMQIVEVTHTAIGNHKGELRNYLIQVSVNELFDPSVGICIGVRWLFRKKETASHKLHRDATWFEVVADYKDYLNKIIDGKEYNHKPLDDLLDYYSKLVE
;
A
#
# COMPACT_ATOMS: atom_id res chain seq x y z
N MET A 1 64.50 1.30 -12.10
CA MET A 1 64.11 -0.03 -12.61
C MET A 1 62.84 -0.46 -11.91
N SER A 2 61.61 -0.14 -12.35
CA SER A 2 61.18 0.44 -13.64
C SER A 2 61.60 -0.39 -14.87
N GLU A 3 60.91 -0.42 -16.01
CA GLU A 3 59.59 0.12 -16.43
C GLU A 3 58.66 -1.10 -16.70
N GLU A 4 57.33 -1.05 -16.79
CA GLU A 4 56.33 0.05 -16.78
C GLU A 4 55.08 -0.46 -15.98
N PHE A 5 53.80 -0.09 -16.10
CA PHE A 5 52.97 0.74 -17.01
C PHE A 5 51.98 1.56 -16.16
N ILE A 6 51.60 2.77 -16.59
CA ILE A 6 50.60 3.64 -15.92
C ILE A 6 49.75 4.36 -16.98
N ALA A 7 48.49 4.67 -16.63
CA ALA A 7 47.47 5.35 -17.47
C ALA A 7 46.93 4.46 -18.62
N GLU A 8 45.68 4.60 -19.07
CA GLU A 8 44.80 5.77 -19.05
C GLU A 8 43.49 5.62 -18.24
N ALA A 9 43.01 6.76 -17.74
CA ALA A 9 41.59 7.05 -17.63
C ALA A 9 41.28 8.08 -18.72
N THR A 10 40.22 7.98 -19.52
CA THR A 10 38.82 8.02 -19.10
C THR A 10 37.90 7.72 -20.30
N LEU A 11 36.73 7.11 -20.09
CA LEU A 11 35.43 7.72 -20.43
C LEU A 11 34.27 6.90 -19.86
N GLY A 12 33.15 7.55 -19.60
CA GLY A 12 32.11 7.03 -18.70
C GLY A 12 31.26 5.88 -19.25
N GLU A 13 31.25 4.77 -18.52
CA GLU A 13 30.04 3.98 -18.35
C GLU A 13 29.32 4.35 -17.06
N LYS A 14 28.32 5.23 -17.16
CA LYS A 14 27.24 5.30 -16.17
C LYS A 14 26.34 4.08 -16.33
N ASN A 15 26.84 2.90 -15.99
CA ASN A 15 26.03 1.69 -15.89
C ASN A 15 25.18 1.75 -14.61
N LEU A 16 24.28 2.73 -14.60
CA LEU A 16 23.13 2.83 -13.71
C LEU A 16 22.35 1.53 -13.87
N LYS A 17 22.41 0.62 -12.89
CA LYS A 17 21.59 -0.58 -12.89
C LYS A 17 20.13 -0.15 -12.99
N ALA A 18 19.57 -0.25 -14.18
CA ALA A 18 18.15 -0.18 -14.37
C ALA A 18 17.55 -1.31 -13.54
N THR A 19 16.89 -0.96 -12.44
CA THR A 19 15.79 -1.79 -11.94
C THR A 19 14.90 -2.06 -13.14
N ILE A 20 14.88 -3.32 -13.58
CA ILE A 20 14.01 -3.78 -14.66
C ILE A 20 12.60 -3.42 -14.20
N GLU A 21 12.01 -2.38 -14.78
CA GLU A 21 10.61 -2.07 -14.47
C GLU A 21 9.80 -3.24 -15.03
N PRO A 22 9.08 -4.01 -14.18
CA PRO A 22 8.28 -5.11 -14.68
C PRO A 22 7.22 -4.53 -15.61
N ASP A 23 6.97 -5.20 -16.74
CA ASP A 23 5.83 -4.91 -17.62
C ASP A 23 4.59 -4.69 -16.73
N GLN A 24 3.92 -3.54 -16.90
CA GLN A 24 2.94 -3.06 -15.92
C GLN A 24 1.81 -4.09 -15.74
N LYS A 25 1.89 -4.89 -14.68
CA LYS A 25 1.06 -6.07 -14.50
C LYS A 25 -0.31 -5.67 -14.02
N ILE A 26 -1.31 -5.80 -14.90
CA ILE A 26 -2.72 -5.62 -14.53
C ILE A 26 -3.18 -6.90 -13.82
N HIS A 27 -3.65 -6.79 -12.58
CA HIS A 27 -4.28 -7.92 -11.89
C HIS A 27 -5.62 -8.25 -12.57
N PRO A 28 -6.01 -9.54 -12.70
CA PRO A 28 -7.35 -9.93 -13.19
C PRO A 28 -8.55 -9.44 -12.36
N TRP A 29 -8.30 -8.71 -11.27
CA TRP A 29 -9.32 -8.07 -10.42
C TRP A 29 -9.48 -6.57 -10.70
N ARG A 30 -8.67 -5.98 -11.59
CA ARG A 30 -8.85 -4.59 -11.99
C ARG A 30 -10.10 -4.44 -12.84
N ILE A 31 -10.91 -3.46 -12.48
CA ILE A 31 -12.17 -3.14 -13.14
C ILE A 31 -11.91 -2.18 -14.30
N CYS A 32 -10.88 -1.34 -14.17
CA CYS A 32 -10.48 -0.38 -15.18
C CYS A 32 -9.01 -0.59 -15.65
N PRO A 33 -8.72 -0.45 -16.96
CA PRO A 33 -7.37 -0.60 -17.50
C PRO A 33 -6.46 0.57 -17.09
N ILE A 34 -5.15 0.35 -17.19
CA ILE A 34 -4.10 1.35 -16.91
C ILE A 34 -4.37 2.65 -17.65
N GLY A 35 -4.14 3.78 -16.96
CA GLY A 35 -4.42 5.11 -17.48
C GLY A 35 -5.89 5.51 -17.44
N THR A 36 -6.78 4.65 -16.93
CA THR A 36 -8.16 5.01 -16.55
C THR A 36 -8.38 4.83 -15.04
N HIS A 37 -9.60 5.08 -14.55
CA HIS A 37 -10.03 4.85 -13.17
C HIS A 37 -11.54 4.64 -13.13
N LEU A 38 -12.04 3.93 -12.11
CA LEU A 38 -13.46 3.68 -11.95
C LEU A 38 -14.23 4.95 -11.51
N VAL A 39 -15.28 5.28 -12.25
CA VAL A 39 -16.29 6.28 -11.89
C VAL A 39 -17.61 5.56 -11.65
N LYS A 40 -18.08 5.54 -10.41
CA LYS A 40 -19.38 4.96 -10.02
C LYS A 40 -20.55 5.66 -10.70
N GLU A 41 -21.68 4.96 -10.77
CA GLU A 41 -22.94 5.55 -11.22
C GLU A 41 -23.35 6.74 -10.34
N HIS A 42 -23.80 7.83 -10.97
CA HIS A 42 -24.24 9.04 -10.28
C HIS A 42 -25.27 9.82 -11.11
N ALA A 43 -26.10 10.61 -10.43
CA ALA A 43 -26.92 11.62 -11.10
C ALA A 43 -26.03 12.77 -11.60
N LEU A 44 -26.10 13.06 -12.90
CA LEU A 44 -25.45 14.19 -13.54
C LEU A 44 -26.51 15.23 -13.92
N HIS A 45 -26.43 16.41 -13.32
CA HIS A 45 -27.21 17.56 -13.75
C HIS A 45 -26.58 18.18 -15.01
N VAL A 46 -27.37 18.30 -16.07
CA VAL A 46 -27.03 18.99 -17.32
C VAL A 46 -27.73 20.35 -17.31
N PRO A 47 -26.99 21.47 -17.37
CA PRO A 47 -27.59 22.80 -17.27
C PRO A 47 -28.45 23.16 -18.51
N PRO A 48 -29.32 24.18 -18.37
CA PRO A 48 -30.08 24.77 -19.48
C PRO A 48 -29.29 24.96 -20.77
N SER A 49 -29.85 24.51 -21.89
CA SER A 49 -29.24 24.58 -23.22
C SER A 49 -30.28 24.65 -24.33
N LYS A 50 -29.87 24.99 -25.55
CA LYS A 50 -30.79 25.02 -26.73
C LYS A 50 -31.48 23.68 -27.04
N LYS A 51 -30.99 22.55 -26.51
CA LYS A 51 -31.62 21.23 -26.64
C LYS A 51 -32.50 20.86 -25.43
N HIS A 52 -32.20 21.41 -24.26
CA HIS A 52 -32.88 21.13 -22.99
C HIS A 52 -33.07 22.48 -22.24
N PRO A 53 -34.13 23.25 -22.54
CA PRO A 53 -34.25 24.64 -22.09
C PRO A 53 -34.28 24.82 -20.57
N GLU A 54 -34.77 23.83 -19.84
CA GLU A 54 -34.85 23.82 -18.36
C GLU A 54 -33.65 23.10 -17.71
N GLY A 55 -32.70 22.62 -18.51
CA GLY A 55 -31.73 21.61 -18.11
C GLY A 55 -32.37 20.22 -18.01
N LEU A 56 -31.64 19.26 -17.45
CA LEU A 56 -32.17 17.96 -17.03
C LEU A 56 -31.24 17.29 -16.02
N THR A 57 -31.67 16.17 -15.44
CA THR A 57 -30.79 15.28 -14.66
C THR A 57 -30.85 13.89 -15.27
N VAL A 58 -29.69 13.34 -15.64
CA VAL A 58 -29.52 11.98 -16.17
C VAL A 58 -28.74 11.11 -15.20
N THR A 59 -29.09 9.83 -15.11
CA THR A 59 -28.20 8.83 -14.51
C THR A 59 -27.01 8.60 -15.44
N ARG A 60 -25.81 8.93 -14.99
CA ARG A 60 -24.56 8.58 -15.69
C ARG A 60 -24.06 7.27 -15.11
N HIS A 61 -24.26 6.20 -15.87
CA HIS A 61 -23.86 4.83 -15.49
C HIS A 61 -22.37 4.70 -15.17
N GLN A 62 -22.04 3.65 -14.43
CA GLN A 62 -20.67 3.30 -14.08
C GLN A 62 -19.80 3.07 -15.33
N HIS A 63 -18.60 3.63 -15.34
CA HIS A 63 -17.66 3.53 -16.46
C HIS A 63 -16.22 3.82 -16.01
N CYS A 64 -15.25 3.44 -16.84
CA CYS A 64 -13.86 3.84 -16.67
C CYS A 64 -13.62 5.20 -17.35
N ALA A 65 -13.01 6.15 -16.63
CA ALA A 65 -12.65 7.46 -17.15
C ALA A 65 -11.13 7.63 -17.21
N ASN A 66 -10.60 8.35 -18.20
CA ASN A 66 -9.16 8.61 -18.33
C ASN A 66 -8.62 9.29 -17.07
N ASN A 67 -7.55 8.74 -16.48
CA ASN A 67 -6.87 9.34 -15.34
C ASN A 67 -5.73 10.26 -15.83
N PRO A 68 -5.51 11.46 -15.24
CA PRO A 68 -4.51 12.41 -15.77
C PRO A 68 -3.06 11.93 -15.73
N SER A 69 -2.75 10.93 -14.90
CA SER A 69 -1.39 10.43 -14.73
C SER A 69 -0.96 9.46 -15.85
N LYS A 70 -1.92 8.84 -16.54
CA LYS A 70 -1.75 7.67 -17.44
C LYS A 70 -1.13 6.42 -16.79
N LYS A 71 -0.80 6.47 -15.49
CA LYS A 71 -0.27 5.34 -14.71
C LYS A 71 -1.40 4.43 -14.26
N ASP A 72 -1.02 3.30 -13.68
CA ASP A 72 -1.96 2.52 -12.89
C ASP A 72 -2.34 3.25 -11.58
N LEU A 73 -3.64 3.30 -11.30
CA LEU A 73 -4.27 4.10 -10.25
C LEU A 73 -5.47 3.34 -9.68
N LEU A 74 -5.52 3.15 -8.36
CA LEU A 74 -6.72 2.70 -7.65
C LEU A 74 -7.45 3.91 -7.04
N THR A 75 -8.78 3.97 -7.21
CA THR A 75 -9.67 4.92 -6.51
C THR A 75 -10.44 4.24 -5.39
N PHE A 76 -11.09 5.02 -4.54
CA PHE A 76 -11.98 4.50 -3.49
C PHE A 76 -13.03 3.54 -4.05
N GLU A 77 -13.72 3.94 -5.13
CA GLU A 77 -14.73 3.13 -5.82
C GLU A 77 -14.17 1.77 -6.26
N GLU A 78 -12.98 1.75 -6.85
CA GLU A 78 -12.38 0.50 -7.33
C GLU A 78 -11.92 -0.39 -6.15
N ILE A 79 -11.36 0.21 -5.09
CA ILE A 79 -10.99 -0.47 -3.84
C ILE A 79 -12.21 -1.13 -3.16
N GLN A 80 -13.36 -0.47 -3.16
CA GLN A 80 -14.60 -1.02 -2.58
C GLN A 80 -15.18 -2.14 -3.45
N GLN A 81 -15.23 -1.94 -4.77
CA GLN A 81 -15.81 -2.96 -5.65
C GLN A 81 -14.92 -4.22 -5.72
N MET A 82 -13.59 -4.06 -5.81
CA MET A 82 -12.65 -5.19 -5.81
C MET A 82 -12.77 -6.05 -4.56
N SER A 83 -12.79 -5.43 -3.37
CA SER A 83 -12.89 -6.19 -2.11
C SER A 83 -14.26 -6.83 -1.93
N GLY A 84 -15.33 -6.14 -2.36
CA GLY A 84 -16.69 -6.67 -2.37
C GLY A 84 -16.89 -7.85 -3.33
N GLN A 85 -16.20 -7.88 -4.47
CA GLN A 85 -16.36 -8.90 -5.52
C GLN A 85 -15.44 -10.13 -5.37
N HIS A 86 -14.24 -9.97 -4.78
CA HIS A 86 -13.22 -11.03 -4.85
C HIS A 86 -12.75 -11.59 -3.51
N PHE A 87 -12.93 -10.90 -2.39
CA PHE A 87 -12.15 -11.23 -1.18
C PHE A 87 -12.83 -12.19 -0.21
N ARG A 88 -14.17 -12.29 -0.23
CA ARG A 88 -14.94 -13.04 0.78
C ARG A 88 -14.67 -14.54 0.73
N ASP A 89 -14.54 -15.07 -0.48
CA ASP A 89 -14.44 -16.51 -0.74
C ASP A 89 -12.99 -17.01 -0.83
N LEU A 90 -12.00 -16.11 -0.58
CA LEU A 90 -10.59 -16.48 -0.51
C LEU A 90 -10.31 -17.31 0.76
N ILE A 91 -9.64 -18.44 0.60
CA ILE A 91 -9.23 -19.35 1.67
C ILE A 91 -7.76 -19.10 2.03
N GLY A 92 -7.38 -19.29 3.30
CA GLY A 92 -5.99 -19.20 3.78
C GLY A 92 -5.83 -18.24 4.98
N PRO A 93 -4.60 -17.81 5.30
CA PRO A 93 -4.35 -16.85 6.37
C PRO A 93 -5.04 -15.49 6.11
N PRO A 94 -5.26 -14.66 7.15
CA PRO A 94 -4.80 -14.89 8.50
C PRO A 94 -5.71 -15.81 9.32
N SER A 95 -5.18 -16.37 10.41
CA SER A 95 -5.89 -17.27 11.32
C SER A 95 -6.90 -16.50 12.19
N SER A 96 -8.13 -16.99 12.30
CA SER A 96 -9.21 -16.36 13.09
C SER A 96 -9.24 -16.89 14.53
N GLY A 97 -9.74 -16.10 15.48
CA GLY A 97 -9.91 -16.47 16.89
C GLY A 97 -8.67 -16.36 17.78
N MET A 98 -7.46 -16.26 17.19
CA MET A 98 -6.20 -16.32 17.94
C MET A 98 -5.84 -15.04 18.71
N LEU A 99 -6.38 -13.88 18.33
CA LEU A 99 -6.06 -12.59 18.94
C LEU A 99 -7.20 -12.07 19.81
N LYS A 100 -6.86 -11.52 20.98
CA LYS A 100 -7.80 -11.08 22.03
C LYS A 100 -8.61 -9.81 21.72
N PHE A 101 -8.52 -9.26 20.50
CA PHE A 101 -9.21 -8.02 20.12
C PHE A 101 -10.60 -8.31 19.54
N LYS A 102 -11.63 -7.62 20.02
CA LYS A 102 -13.04 -7.80 19.63
C LYS A 102 -13.29 -7.79 18.12
N ASN A 103 -12.50 -7.03 17.35
CA ASN A 103 -12.64 -6.86 15.91
C ASN A 103 -11.59 -7.63 15.09
N ALA A 104 -10.72 -8.44 15.71
CA ALA A 104 -9.54 -9.04 15.04
C ALA A 104 -9.90 -9.73 13.72
N ASP A 105 -10.89 -10.62 13.78
CA ASP A 105 -11.25 -11.50 12.65
C ASP A 105 -12.16 -10.82 11.62
N LYS A 106 -12.76 -9.68 11.98
CA LYS A 106 -13.71 -8.94 11.13
C LYS A 106 -13.11 -8.55 9.78
N PHE A 107 -11.79 -8.39 9.73
CA PHE A 107 -11.05 -7.88 8.58
C PHE A 107 -10.21 -8.95 7.87
N ASP A 108 -10.26 -10.23 8.31
CA ASP A 108 -9.41 -11.31 7.79
C ASP A 108 -9.49 -11.45 6.26
N HIS A 109 -10.70 -11.36 5.70
CA HIS A 109 -10.93 -11.37 4.25
C HIS A 109 -10.30 -10.16 3.52
N LEU A 110 -10.32 -8.96 4.12
CA LEU A 110 -9.68 -7.76 3.55
C LEU A 110 -8.16 -7.85 3.61
N ILE A 111 -7.61 -8.37 4.71
CA ILE A 111 -6.18 -8.61 4.88
C ILE A 111 -5.71 -9.64 3.85
N ARG A 112 -6.38 -10.80 3.77
CA ARG A 112 -6.12 -11.87 2.80
C ARG A 112 -6.17 -11.36 1.35
N GLY A 113 -7.22 -10.63 0.99
CA GLY A 113 -7.43 -10.12 -0.37
C GLY A 113 -6.40 -9.07 -0.80
N TRP A 114 -6.13 -8.06 0.02
CA TRP A 114 -5.14 -7.03 -0.34
C TRP A 114 -3.71 -7.57 -0.33
N VAL A 115 -3.36 -8.48 0.59
CA VAL A 115 -2.04 -9.12 0.61
C VAL A 115 -1.88 -10.08 -0.58
N HIS A 116 -2.92 -10.81 -0.99
CA HIS A 116 -2.91 -11.61 -2.21
C HIS A 116 -2.68 -10.72 -3.44
N TYR A 117 -3.52 -9.71 -3.64
CA TYR A 117 -3.46 -8.78 -4.76
C TYR A 117 -2.08 -8.12 -4.91
N TRP A 118 -1.51 -7.56 -3.82
CA TRP A 118 -0.22 -6.87 -3.90
C TRP A 118 0.96 -7.81 -4.05
N ASN A 119 0.94 -9.00 -3.43
CA ASN A 119 1.94 -10.04 -3.73
C ASN A 119 1.89 -10.47 -5.21
N ASP A 120 0.72 -10.54 -5.82
CA ASP A 120 0.60 -10.94 -7.23
C ASP A 120 0.95 -9.82 -8.20
N ILE A 121 0.75 -8.55 -7.85
CA ILE A 121 1.27 -7.39 -8.60
C ILE A 121 2.81 -7.38 -8.59
N PHE A 122 3.43 -7.42 -7.42
CA PHE A 122 4.88 -7.23 -7.27
C PHE A 122 5.72 -8.50 -7.41
N ASN A 123 5.11 -9.67 -7.23
CA ASN A 123 5.73 -11.00 -7.28
C ASN A 123 7.13 -11.08 -6.61
N PRO A 124 7.23 -10.73 -5.31
CA PRO A 124 8.50 -10.80 -4.59
C PRO A 124 8.94 -12.26 -4.39
N ILE A 125 10.25 -12.47 -4.19
CA ILE A 125 10.82 -13.79 -3.86
C ILE A 125 10.27 -14.28 -2.51
N ASP A 126 10.30 -13.41 -1.51
CA ASP A 126 9.71 -13.58 -0.18
C ASP A 126 8.36 -12.83 -0.16
N ARG A 127 7.25 -13.59 -0.18
CA ARG A 127 5.87 -13.07 -0.23
C ARG A 127 5.38 -12.67 1.16
N LEU A 128 4.70 -11.53 1.23
CA LEU A 128 4.13 -10.97 2.44
C LEU A 128 3.04 -11.90 3.00
N ASP A 129 3.15 -12.27 4.28
CA ASP A 129 2.15 -13.08 5.00
C ASP A 129 0.98 -12.21 5.51
N PRO A 130 -0.29 -12.56 5.20
CA PRO A 130 -1.47 -11.97 5.85
C PRO A 130 -1.44 -11.97 7.38
N ASN A 131 -0.84 -12.96 8.03
CA ASN A 131 -0.68 -12.99 9.50
C ASN A 131 0.17 -11.83 10.02
N LEU A 132 1.24 -11.45 9.33
CA LEU A 132 2.07 -10.31 9.71
C LEU A 132 1.29 -8.99 9.62
N ILE A 133 0.38 -8.87 8.65
CA ILE A 133 -0.49 -7.70 8.52
C ILE A 133 -1.57 -7.68 9.62
N LYS A 134 -2.13 -8.83 10.02
CA LYS A 134 -3.04 -8.91 11.16
C LYS A 134 -2.33 -8.55 12.48
N ALA A 135 -1.12 -9.05 12.70
CA ALA A 135 -0.26 -8.66 13.84
C ALA A 135 0.10 -7.16 13.79
N LEU A 136 0.40 -6.60 12.61
CA LEU A 136 0.68 -5.17 12.47
C LEU A 136 -0.54 -4.32 12.86
N ILE A 137 -1.73 -4.60 12.32
CA ILE A 137 -2.97 -3.90 12.67
C ILE A 137 -3.26 -3.99 14.18
N ALA A 138 -2.98 -5.13 14.82
CA ALA A 138 -3.10 -5.29 16.27
C ALA A 138 -2.20 -4.29 17.04
N THR A 139 -0.96 -4.08 16.59
CA THR A 139 -0.03 -3.10 17.20
C THR A 139 -0.27 -1.64 16.80
N GLU A 140 -0.90 -1.36 15.65
CA GLU A 140 -1.15 0.01 15.17
C GLU A 140 -2.46 0.60 15.72
N SER A 141 -3.53 -0.21 15.78
CA SER A 141 -4.89 0.28 16.09
C SER A 141 -5.67 -0.60 17.07
N GLY A 142 -5.19 -1.79 17.43
CA GLY A 142 -5.99 -2.77 18.17
C GLY A 142 -7.29 -3.17 17.45
N PHE A 143 -7.33 -3.04 16.12
CA PHE A 143 -8.50 -3.20 15.25
C PHE A 143 -9.64 -2.19 15.47
N ASP A 144 -9.32 -0.98 15.96
CA ASP A 144 -10.20 0.18 15.88
C ASP A 144 -10.08 0.88 14.50
N THR A 145 -11.18 0.92 13.76
CA THR A 145 -11.27 1.59 12.45
C THR A 145 -11.25 3.11 12.55
N THR A 146 -11.61 3.66 13.72
CA THR A 146 -11.62 5.10 14.00
C THR A 146 -10.30 5.62 14.59
N ALA A 147 -9.34 4.73 14.83
CA ALA A 147 -8.07 5.06 15.47
C ALA A 147 -7.36 6.24 14.81
N GLN A 148 -7.10 7.30 15.58
CA GLN A 148 -6.40 8.49 15.13
C GLN A 148 -5.35 8.92 16.16
N ASN A 149 -4.07 8.73 15.86
CA ASN A 149 -2.98 9.22 16.69
C ASN A 149 -2.40 10.54 16.17
N VAL A 150 -1.95 11.40 17.09
CA VAL A 150 -1.32 12.69 16.77
C VAL A 150 0.02 12.81 17.47
N ILE A 151 1.11 12.50 16.76
CA ILE A 151 2.47 12.50 17.31
C ILE A 151 3.26 13.63 16.64
N LYS A 152 3.69 14.63 17.42
CA LYS A 152 4.46 15.79 16.91
C LYS A 152 3.80 16.50 15.71
N LYS A 153 2.47 16.64 15.72
CA LYS A 153 1.60 17.13 14.62
C LYS A 153 1.47 16.20 13.40
N VAL A 154 2.07 15.02 13.39
CA VAL A 154 1.80 13.99 12.37
C VAL A 154 0.50 13.28 12.75
N HIS A 155 -0.50 13.34 11.87
CA HIS A 155 -1.78 12.65 12.04
C HIS A 155 -1.76 11.29 11.34
N ALA A 156 -1.87 10.23 12.12
CA ALA A 156 -2.03 8.84 11.66
C ALA A 156 -3.51 8.43 11.75
N ARG A 157 -4.01 7.61 10.80
CA ARG A 157 -5.45 7.29 10.68
C ARG A 157 -5.71 5.82 10.31
N GLY A 158 -6.81 5.27 10.83
CA GLY A 158 -7.36 3.96 10.44
C GLY A 158 -6.55 2.75 10.92
N LEU A 159 -6.94 1.55 10.47
CA LEU A 159 -6.45 0.27 10.97
C LEU A 159 -4.91 0.10 10.94
N MET A 160 -4.25 0.67 9.93
CA MET A 160 -2.78 0.61 9.77
C MET A 160 -2.09 1.94 10.06
N GLN A 161 -2.78 2.91 10.69
CA GLN A 161 -2.21 4.20 11.10
C GLN A 161 -1.50 4.96 9.98
N ILE A 162 -2.19 5.11 8.83
CA ILE A 162 -1.66 5.81 7.66
C ILE A 162 -1.41 7.29 7.99
N VAL A 163 -0.16 7.72 7.87
CA VAL A 163 0.26 9.11 8.07
C VAL A 163 0.09 9.95 6.81
N GLU A 164 -0.11 11.25 7.00
CA GLU A 164 -0.34 12.25 5.94
C GLU A 164 0.76 12.27 4.85
N VAL A 165 2.02 12.05 5.24
CA VAL A 165 3.15 11.95 4.29
C VAL A 165 3.01 10.72 3.38
N THR A 166 2.61 9.57 3.92
CA THR A 166 2.35 8.34 3.16
C THR A 166 1.13 8.50 2.24
N HIS A 167 0.04 9.08 2.73
CA HIS A 167 -1.15 9.39 1.93
C HIS A 167 -0.83 10.37 0.78
N THR A 168 0.01 11.36 1.03
CA THR A 168 0.50 12.28 -0.01
C THR A 168 1.39 11.55 -1.03
N ALA A 169 2.33 10.71 -0.56
CA ALA A 169 3.26 9.97 -1.43
C ALA A 169 2.55 8.96 -2.33
N ILE A 170 1.52 8.27 -1.84
CA ILE A 170 0.86 7.17 -2.56
C ILE A 170 -0.05 7.65 -3.70
N GLY A 171 -0.58 8.88 -3.62
CA GLY A 171 -1.35 9.53 -4.68
C GLY A 171 -0.54 10.48 -5.58
N ASN A 172 0.73 10.77 -5.25
CA ASN A 172 1.51 11.75 -5.99
C ASN A 172 2.02 11.17 -7.33
N HIS A 173 1.33 11.51 -8.42
CA HIS A 173 1.67 11.14 -9.79
C HIS A 173 3.09 11.56 -10.25
N LYS A 174 3.73 12.55 -9.60
CA LYS A 174 5.12 13.00 -9.82
C LYS A 174 6.07 12.64 -8.66
N GLY A 175 5.59 11.85 -7.70
CA GLY A 175 6.29 11.53 -6.46
C GLY A 175 7.19 10.29 -6.57
N GLU A 176 7.50 9.75 -5.40
CA GLU A 176 8.35 8.57 -5.20
C GLU A 176 7.83 7.32 -5.93
N LEU A 177 6.51 7.15 -6.03
CA LEU A 177 5.92 5.99 -6.67
C LEU A 177 5.82 6.16 -8.19
N ARG A 178 6.58 5.33 -8.91
CA ARG A 178 6.53 5.28 -10.38
C ARG A 178 5.20 4.73 -10.89
N ASN A 179 4.73 3.61 -10.34
CA ASN A 179 3.51 2.90 -10.74
C ASN A 179 2.68 2.46 -9.53
N TYR A 180 1.44 2.00 -9.78
CA TYR A 180 0.50 1.49 -8.78
C TYR A 180 0.19 2.53 -7.69
N LEU A 181 -0.39 3.65 -8.12
CA LEU A 181 -0.80 4.77 -7.27
C LEU A 181 -2.16 4.48 -6.60
N ILE A 182 -2.46 5.17 -5.50
CA ILE A 182 -3.76 5.13 -4.84
C ILE A 182 -4.25 6.55 -4.59
N GLN A 183 -5.45 6.89 -5.08
CA GLN A 183 -6.09 8.19 -4.93
C GLN A 183 -7.40 8.05 -4.15
N VAL A 184 -7.35 8.47 -2.89
CA VAL A 184 -8.48 8.52 -1.93
C VAL A 184 -8.43 9.83 -1.15
N SER A 185 -9.54 10.27 -0.57
CA SER A 185 -9.56 11.39 0.37
C SER A 185 -9.03 11.02 1.76
N VAL A 186 -8.74 12.03 2.60
CA VAL A 186 -8.27 11.83 3.97
C VAL A 186 -9.31 11.11 4.85
N ASN A 187 -10.60 11.28 4.55
CA ASN A 187 -11.69 10.65 5.30
C ASN A 187 -11.84 9.16 4.95
N GLU A 188 -11.51 8.78 3.71
CA GLU A 188 -11.53 7.40 3.24
C GLU A 188 -10.43 6.54 3.89
N LEU A 189 -9.41 7.14 4.52
CA LEU A 189 -8.40 6.42 5.29
C LEU A 189 -8.95 5.70 6.54
N PHE A 190 -10.16 6.04 6.99
CA PHE A 190 -10.88 5.32 8.04
C PHE A 190 -11.68 4.12 7.53
N ASP A 191 -11.81 3.94 6.21
CA ASP A 191 -12.36 2.71 5.65
C ASP A 191 -11.39 1.54 5.81
N PRO A 192 -11.84 0.36 6.28
CA PRO A 192 -10.98 -0.81 6.47
C PRO A 192 -10.29 -1.30 5.20
N SER A 193 -10.98 -1.32 4.06
CA SER A 193 -10.44 -1.80 2.78
C SER A 193 -9.36 -0.84 2.27
N VAL A 194 -9.63 0.47 2.32
CA VAL A 194 -8.69 1.52 1.93
C VAL A 194 -7.45 1.50 2.81
N GLY A 195 -7.62 1.51 4.14
CA GLY A 195 -6.51 1.53 5.09
C GLY A 195 -5.58 0.33 4.95
N ILE A 196 -6.14 -0.87 4.74
CA ILE A 196 -5.37 -2.09 4.49
C ILE A 196 -4.70 -2.05 3.12
N CYS A 197 -5.42 -1.65 2.05
CA CYS A 197 -4.86 -1.55 0.70
C CYS A 197 -3.64 -0.62 0.64
N ILE A 198 -3.75 0.56 1.27
CA ILE A 198 -2.67 1.56 1.36
C ILE A 198 -1.52 1.08 2.21
N GLY A 199 -1.78 0.54 3.40
CA GLY A 199 -0.73 0.04 4.30
C GLY A 199 0.08 -1.09 3.67
N VAL A 200 -0.58 -2.07 3.04
CA VAL A 200 0.09 -3.15 2.30
C VAL A 200 0.89 -2.59 1.11
N ARG A 201 0.29 -1.73 0.26
CA ARG A 201 1.02 -1.10 -0.87
C ARG A 201 2.25 -0.31 -0.41
N TRP A 202 2.18 0.34 0.74
CA TRP A 202 3.28 1.09 1.34
C TRP A 202 4.36 0.15 1.90
N LEU A 203 4.01 -1.00 2.47
CA LEU A 203 4.98 -2.02 2.89
C LEU A 203 5.80 -2.55 1.71
N PHE A 204 5.22 -2.72 0.52
CA PHE A 204 6.01 -3.06 -0.68
C PHE A 204 7.04 -1.98 -1.03
N ARG A 205 6.67 -0.69 -0.99
CA ARG A 205 7.65 0.40 -1.18
C ARG A 205 8.69 0.43 -0.06
N LYS A 206 8.28 0.15 1.19
CA LYS A 206 9.18 0.03 2.33
C LYS A 206 10.17 -1.12 2.19
N LYS A 207 9.81 -2.23 1.51
CA LYS A 207 10.75 -3.31 1.18
C LYS A 207 11.84 -2.85 0.22
N GLU A 208 11.49 -2.08 -0.81
CA GLU A 208 12.48 -1.45 -1.70
C GLU A 208 13.45 -0.53 -0.92
N THR A 209 12.92 0.36 -0.05
CA THR A 209 13.76 1.31 0.70
C THR A 209 14.59 0.66 1.80
N ALA A 210 14.04 -0.33 2.52
CA ALA A 210 14.77 -1.08 3.54
C ALA A 210 15.90 -1.90 2.91
N SER A 211 15.64 -2.54 1.76
CA SER A 211 16.67 -3.31 1.05
C SER A 211 17.81 -2.42 0.56
N HIS A 212 17.51 -1.22 0.08
CA HIS A 212 18.53 -0.23 -0.29
C HIS A 212 19.37 0.23 0.92
N LYS A 213 18.77 0.41 2.11
CA LYS A 213 19.49 0.75 3.36
C LYS A 213 20.37 -0.39 3.87
N LEU A 214 19.92 -1.63 3.71
CA LEU A 214 20.58 -2.84 4.23
C LEU A 214 21.59 -3.44 3.26
N HIS A 215 21.64 -2.97 2.01
CA HIS A 215 22.47 -3.51 0.92
C HIS A 215 22.25 -5.01 0.60
N ARG A 216 21.07 -5.53 0.97
CA ARG A 216 20.54 -6.88 0.67
C ARG A 216 19.01 -6.84 0.63
N ASP A 217 18.32 -7.93 0.29
CA ASP A 217 16.86 -7.98 0.48
C ASP A 217 16.49 -7.84 1.96
N ALA A 218 15.40 -7.11 2.23
CA ALA A 218 14.87 -6.88 3.57
C ALA A 218 13.78 -7.89 3.91
N THR A 219 13.90 -8.55 5.06
CA THR A 219 12.85 -9.43 5.58
C THR A 219 11.61 -8.61 5.93
N TRP A 220 10.40 -9.17 5.82
CA TRP A 220 9.19 -8.40 6.12
C TRP A 220 9.12 -7.83 7.55
N PHE A 221 9.81 -8.43 8.53
CA PHE A 221 9.97 -7.84 9.87
C PHE A 221 10.81 -6.56 9.86
N GLU A 222 11.89 -6.49 9.08
CA GLU A 222 12.68 -5.26 8.90
C GLU A 222 11.90 -4.20 8.13
N VAL A 223 11.01 -4.61 7.22
CA VAL A 223 10.09 -3.72 6.51
C VAL A 223 9.06 -3.12 7.47
N VAL A 224 8.51 -3.90 8.40
CA VAL A 224 7.65 -3.39 9.48
C VAL A 224 8.44 -2.52 10.47
N ALA A 225 9.70 -2.85 10.75
CA ALA A 225 10.57 -1.96 11.52
C ALA A 225 10.83 -0.62 10.81
N ASP A 226 10.94 -0.58 9.48
CA ASP A 226 11.03 0.69 8.73
C ASP A 226 9.69 1.42 8.64
N TYR A 227 8.57 0.69 8.62
CA TYR A 227 7.22 1.26 8.70
C TYR A 227 7.03 2.02 10.03
N LYS A 228 7.45 1.42 11.14
CA LYS A 228 7.38 1.96 12.51
C LYS A 228 8.55 2.90 12.91
N ASP A 229 9.36 3.36 11.96
CA ASP A 229 10.55 4.24 12.19
C ASP A 229 11.66 3.63 13.09
N TYR A 230 11.75 2.31 13.22
CA TYR A 230 12.80 1.64 14.01
C TYR A 230 14.03 1.23 13.19
N LEU A 231 13.92 0.90 11.90
CA LEU A 231 15.02 0.29 11.13
C LEU A 231 16.33 1.09 11.17
N ASN A 232 16.29 2.41 11.02
CA ASN A 232 17.51 3.24 11.12
C ASN A 232 18.16 3.15 12.51
N LYS A 233 17.37 3.06 13.59
CA LYS A 233 17.87 2.96 14.97
C LYS A 233 18.54 1.60 15.19
N ILE A 234 17.98 0.54 14.61
CA ILE A 234 18.55 -0.83 14.61
C ILE A 234 19.90 -0.85 13.86
N ILE A 235 19.95 -0.28 12.64
CA ILE A 235 21.19 -0.20 11.83
C ILE A 235 22.28 0.61 12.55
N ASP A 236 21.91 1.74 13.14
CA ASP A 236 22.83 2.64 13.84
C ASP A 236 23.26 2.14 15.24
N GLY A 237 22.73 1.00 15.73
CA GLY A 237 22.98 0.50 17.08
C GLY A 237 22.44 1.41 18.20
N LYS A 238 21.44 2.24 17.92
CA LYS A 238 20.85 3.23 18.85
C LYS A 238 19.75 2.60 19.69
N GLU A 239 19.68 3.00 20.96
CA GLU A 239 18.59 2.60 21.86
C GLU A 239 17.21 3.03 21.33
N TYR A 240 16.22 2.16 21.47
CA TYR A 240 14.82 2.43 21.13
C TYR A 240 13.86 1.61 22.00
N ASN A 241 12.60 2.03 22.06
CA ASN A 241 11.57 1.21 22.72
C ASN A 241 11.24 -0.02 21.85
N HIS A 242 11.72 -1.19 22.27
CA HIS A 242 11.53 -2.48 21.58
C HIS A 242 10.08 -2.96 21.57
N LYS A 243 9.27 -2.57 22.58
CA LYS A 243 7.94 -3.15 22.84
C LYS A 243 7.01 -3.23 21.62
N PRO A 244 6.91 -2.23 20.71
CA PRO A 244 6.03 -2.33 19.54
C PRO A 244 6.49 -3.32 18.45
N LEU A 245 7.70 -3.88 18.56
CA LEU A 245 8.18 -5.02 17.77
C LEU A 245 8.08 -6.33 18.56
N ASP A 246 8.27 -6.30 19.88
CA ASP A 246 8.03 -7.47 20.75
C ASP A 246 6.55 -7.89 20.73
N ASP A 247 5.63 -6.92 20.86
CA ASP A 247 4.18 -7.12 20.75
C ASP A 247 3.78 -7.59 19.33
N LEU A 248 4.50 -7.16 18.29
CA LEU A 248 4.27 -7.63 16.92
C LEU A 248 4.60 -9.12 16.78
N LEU A 249 5.73 -9.54 17.35
CA LEU A 249 6.17 -10.95 17.36
C LEU A 249 5.23 -11.82 18.19
N ASP A 250 4.78 -11.34 19.36
CA ASP A 250 3.82 -12.01 20.25
C ASP A 250 2.43 -12.18 19.62
N TYR A 251 1.97 -11.25 18.77
CA TYR A 251 0.75 -11.42 17.99
C TYR A 251 0.96 -12.28 16.73
N TYR A 252 2.16 -12.26 16.14
CA TYR A 252 2.45 -13.06 14.94
C TYR A 252 2.60 -14.55 15.26
N SER A 253 3.30 -14.94 16.34
CA SER A 253 3.47 -16.35 16.71
C SER A 253 2.11 -17.05 16.87
N LYS A 254 1.19 -16.42 17.61
CA LYS A 254 -0.18 -16.90 17.85
C LYS A 254 -1.03 -17.05 16.59
N LEU A 255 -0.62 -16.47 15.47
CA LEU A 255 -1.31 -16.61 14.19
C LEU A 255 -0.74 -17.73 13.31
N VAL A 256 0.40 -18.29 13.69
CA VAL A 256 1.16 -19.35 12.99
C VAL A 256 1.12 -20.68 13.76
N GLU A 257 0.69 -20.67 15.02
CA GLU A 257 0.26 -21.83 15.83
C GLU A 257 -1.01 -22.50 15.27
#